data_AF-A0A5N5QG86-F1
#
_entry.id   AF-A0A5N5QG86-F1
#
_cell.length_a   1.000
_cell.length_b   1.000
_cell.length_c   1.000
_cell.angle_alpha   90.00
_cell.angle_beta   90.00
_cell.angle_gamma   90.00
#
_symmetry.space_group_name_H-M   'P 1'
#
loop_
_entity.id
_entity.type
_entity.pdbx_description
1 polymer ?
#
loop_
_entity_poly.entity_id
_entity_poly.type
_entity_poly.pdbx_seq_one_letter_code
_entity_poly.pdbx_strand_id
1 'polypeptide(L)'
;MRIYTHIENVISQHAQPLLCWVDASLTRIAVLVGCDYKTFALKKGWQTKNRDINWAETAAFELLAQILVARGHVGPVKVKSDSSTALRAVTGNKVRVREIVASAQRLNSVVEVSDFTLKGVKVPTKGNLADPFTRGRKVEGYQKMEDVIVIPEALIPFVVAE
;
A
#
# COMPACT_ATOMS: atom_id res chain seq x y z
N MET A 1 -10.37 -54.46 17.97
CA MET A 1 -10.39 -53.81 16.64
C MET A 1 -9.87 -52.38 16.80
N ARG A 2 -8.73 -52.06 16.17
CA ARG A 2 -8.18 -50.68 16.00
C ARG A 2 -9.25 -49.79 15.33
N ILE A 3 -9.30 -48.46 15.51
CA ILE A 3 -8.48 -47.41 14.84
C ILE A 3 -8.51 -46.12 15.71
N TYR A 4 -7.40 -45.67 16.31
CA TYR A 4 -6.53 -44.54 15.90
C TYR A 4 -7.21 -43.22 15.45
N THR A 5 -7.08 -42.19 16.33
CA THR A 5 -6.71 -40.78 16.07
C THR A 5 -7.25 -40.04 14.84
N HIS A 6 -7.86 -38.88 15.07
CA HIS A 6 -7.20 -37.61 14.74
C HIS A 6 -7.69 -36.46 15.62
N ILE A 7 -6.79 -36.03 16.51
CA ILE A 7 -6.78 -34.70 17.11
C ILE A 7 -6.63 -33.73 15.94
N GLU A 8 -7.68 -32.97 15.63
CA GLU A 8 -7.52 -31.81 14.76
C GLU A 8 -6.68 -30.78 15.52
N ASN A 9 -5.38 -30.87 15.30
CA ASN A 9 -4.46 -29.76 15.45
C ASN A 9 -4.97 -28.63 14.56
N VAL A 10 -5.85 -27.78 15.08
CA VAL A 10 -6.01 -26.43 14.55
C VAL A 10 -4.72 -25.70 14.94
N ILE A 11 -3.72 -25.88 14.09
CA ILE A 11 -2.50 -25.10 14.14
C ILE A 11 -2.95 -23.65 13.93
N SER A 12 -3.05 -22.88 15.02
CA SER A 12 -2.96 -21.43 15.01
C SER A 12 -1.55 -21.07 14.52
N GLN A 13 -1.33 -21.25 13.22
CA GLN A 13 -0.17 -20.74 12.52
C GLN A 13 -0.39 -19.23 12.45
N HIS A 14 0.38 -18.48 13.23
CA HIS A 14 0.52 -17.05 13.01
C HIS A 14 1.05 -16.85 11.59
N ALA A 15 0.14 -16.68 10.62
CA ALA A 15 0.51 -16.39 9.25
C ALA A 15 1.45 -15.19 9.28
N GLN A 16 2.67 -15.38 8.75
CA GLN A 16 3.63 -14.30 8.69
C GLN A 16 2.99 -13.17 7.87
N PRO A 17 3.05 -11.92 8.36
CA PRO A 17 2.38 -10.83 7.69
C PRO A 17 2.97 -10.60 6.30
N LEU A 18 2.11 -10.41 5.31
CA LEU A 18 2.52 -10.06 3.96
C LEU A 18 3.27 -8.73 4.00
N LEU A 19 4.50 -8.74 3.48
CA LEU A 19 5.34 -7.56 3.47
C LEU A 19 5.10 -6.75 2.20
N CYS A 20 4.71 -5.50 2.38
CA CYS A 20 4.50 -4.52 1.32
C CYS A 20 5.37 -3.29 1.54
N TRP A 21 5.66 -2.57 0.45
CA TRP A 21 6.39 -1.30 0.49
C TRP A 21 5.68 -0.27 -0.37
N VAL A 22 5.71 0.99 0.06
CA VAL A 22 5.14 2.11 -0.70
C VAL A 22 6.08 3.30 -0.64
N ASP A 23 6.09 4.08 -1.72
CA ASP A 23 6.88 5.29 -1.85
C ASP A 23 6.27 6.19 -2.94
N ALA A 24 6.55 7.48 -2.87
CA ALA A 24 6.21 8.44 -3.90
C ALA A 24 7.38 9.37 -4.23
N SER A 25 7.49 9.73 -5.51
CA SER A 25 8.33 10.81 -6.01
C SER A 25 7.45 11.95 -6.56
N LEU A 26 8.07 13.00 -7.10
CA LEU A 26 7.34 14.09 -7.73
C LEU A 26 6.56 13.68 -8.99
N THR A 27 6.88 12.53 -9.56
CA THR A 27 6.34 12.08 -10.85
C THR A 27 5.65 10.72 -10.79
N ARG A 28 5.82 9.95 -9.70
CA ARG A 28 5.35 8.57 -9.65
C ARG A 28 5.11 8.08 -8.22
N ILE A 29 4.11 7.22 -8.06
CA ILE A 29 3.91 6.38 -6.87
C ILE A 29 4.33 4.95 -7.21
N ALA A 30 4.96 4.25 -6.26
CA ALA A 30 5.29 2.84 -6.36
C ALA A 30 4.67 2.05 -5.20
N VAL A 31 4.14 0.88 -5.52
CA VAL A 31 3.60 -0.08 -4.56
C VAL A 31 4.23 -1.44 -4.84
N LEU A 32 4.79 -2.06 -3.81
CA LEU A 32 5.37 -3.40 -3.84
C LEU A 32 4.56 -4.33 -2.93
N VAL A 33 4.27 -5.54 -3.43
CA VAL A 33 3.65 -6.63 -2.68
C VAL A 33 4.50 -7.88 -2.89
N GLY A 34 5.27 -8.28 -1.88
CA GLY A 34 6.30 -9.31 -2.06
C GLY A 34 7.34 -8.87 -3.09
N CYS A 35 7.51 -9.68 -4.15
CA CYS A 35 8.39 -9.38 -5.29
C CYS A 35 7.66 -8.73 -6.47
N ASP A 36 6.37 -8.44 -6.34
CA ASP A 36 5.60 -7.78 -7.39
C ASP A 36 5.56 -6.28 -7.15
N TYR A 37 5.55 -5.47 -8.22
CA TYR A 37 5.41 -4.01 -8.13
C TYR A 37 4.40 -3.45 -9.13
N LYS A 38 3.71 -2.38 -8.75
CA LYS A 38 2.96 -1.52 -9.66
C LYS A 38 3.42 -0.08 -9.48
N THR A 39 3.48 0.67 -10.58
CA THR A 39 3.74 2.10 -10.54
C THR A 39 2.54 2.88 -11.07
N PHE A 40 2.40 4.10 -10.58
CA PHE A 40 1.36 5.02 -11.01
C PHE A 40 2.01 6.37 -11.33
N ALA A 41 1.88 6.84 -12.56
CA ALA A 41 2.35 8.16 -12.95
C ALA A 41 1.48 9.24 -12.30
N LEU A 42 2.13 10.27 -11.75
CA LEU A 42 1.46 11.47 -11.27
C LEU A 42 1.26 12.45 -12.43
N LYS A 43 0.01 12.83 -12.70
CA LYS A 43 -0.36 13.74 -13.80
C LYS A 43 0.17 15.15 -13.54
N LYS A 44 0.47 15.90 -14.61
CA LYS A 44 0.84 17.31 -14.51
C LYS A 44 -0.27 18.09 -13.76
N GLY A 45 0.13 18.88 -12.76
CA GLY A 45 -0.80 19.65 -11.93
C GLY A 45 -1.40 18.88 -10.73
N TRP A 46 -0.88 17.70 -10.41
CA TRP A 46 -1.30 16.96 -9.22
C TRP A 46 -1.04 17.74 -7.91
N GLN A 47 0.03 18.55 -7.87
CA GLN A 47 0.41 19.42 -6.75
C GLN A 47 -0.45 20.68 -6.67
N THR A 48 -1.76 20.49 -6.53
CA THR A 48 -2.75 21.57 -6.42
C THR A 48 -3.64 21.33 -5.21
N LYS A 49 -4.27 22.40 -4.70
CA LYS A 49 -5.19 22.33 -3.54
C LYS A 49 -4.53 21.65 -2.33
N ASN A 50 -3.37 22.16 -1.89
CA ASN A 50 -2.58 21.64 -0.76
C ASN A 50 -2.03 20.21 -0.90
N ARG A 51 -2.15 19.59 -2.07
CA ARG A 51 -1.48 18.31 -2.32
C ARG A 51 0.00 18.54 -2.55
N ASP A 52 0.76 17.81 -1.77
CA ASP A 52 2.21 17.78 -1.77
C ASP A 52 2.67 16.32 -1.79
N ILE A 53 3.98 16.11 -1.65
CA ILE A 53 4.53 14.76 -1.60
C ILE A 53 3.91 13.90 -0.49
N ASN A 54 3.51 14.48 0.66
CA ASN A 54 2.88 13.72 1.73
C ASN A 54 1.49 13.19 1.34
N TRP A 55 0.75 13.92 0.50
CA TRP A 55 -0.47 13.40 -0.11
C TRP A 55 -0.19 12.22 -1.04
N ALA A 56 0.82 12.31 -1.91
CA ALA A 56 1.16 11.21 -2.83
C ALA A 56 1.62 9.96 -2.06
N GLU A 57 2.41 10.13 -1.01
CA GLU A 57 2.78 9.06 -0.07
C GLU A 57 1.56 8.41 0.58
N THR A 58 0.57 9.20 1.00
CA THR A 58 -0.67 8.67 1.59
C THR A 58 -1.53 7.95 0.55
N ALA A 59 -1.62 8.48 -0.67
CA ALA A 59 -2.29 7.85 -1.79
C ALA A 59 -1.64 6.51 -2.17
N ALA A 60 -0.33 6.34 -1.94
CA ALA A 60 0.34 5.06 -2.15
C ALA A 60 -0.19 3.94 -1.24
N PHE A 61 -0.53 4.25 0.02
CA PHE A 61 -1.23 3.30 0.90
C PHE A 61 -2.64 3.00 0.39
N GLU A 62 -3.38 4.02 -0.04
CA GLU A 62 -4.73 3.86 -0.61
C GLU A 62 -4.72 2.94 -1.83
N LEU A 63 -3.76 3.10 -2.73
CA LEU A 63 -3.57 2.24 -3.91
C LEU A 63 -3.13 0.82 -3.54
N LEU A 64 -2.28 0.65 -2.51
CA LEU A 64 -1.94 -0.66 -1.99
C LEU A 64 -3.18 -1.41 -1.50
N ALA A 65 -4.09 -0.76 -0.78
CA ALA A 65 -5.32 -1.41 -0.33
C ALA A 65 -6.18 -1.90 -1.51
N GLN A 66 -6.29 -1.11 -2.59
CA GLN A 66 -6.99 -1.53 -3.81
C GLN A 66 -6.32 -2.75 -4.47
N ILE A 67 -4.99 -2.80 -4.49
CA ILE A 67 -4.23 -3.96 -4.99
C ILE A 67 -4.51 -5.20 -4.15
N LEU A 68 -4.52 -5.07 -2.82
CA LEU A 68 -4.77 -6.19 -1.90
C LEU A 68 -6.19 -6.74 -2.06
N VAL A 69 -7.19 -5.86 -2.21
CA VAL A 69 -8.57 -6.24 -2.51
C VAL A 69 -8.66 -6.97 -3.85
N ALA A 70 -8.07 -6.40 -4.91
CA ALA A 70 -8.09 -7.00 -6.25
C ALA A 70 -7.43 -8.39 -6.29
N ARG A 71 -6.44 -8.63 -5.44
CA ARG A 71 -5.75 -9.93 -5.29
C ARG A 71 -6.44 -10.88 -4.31
N GLY A 72 -7.56 -10.49 -3.71
CA GLY A 72 -8.27 -11.30 -2.72
C GLY A 72 -7.42 -11.62 -1.48
N HIS A 73 -6.54 -10.70 -1.08
CA HIS A 73 -5.66 -10.95 0.05
C HIS A 73 -6.44 -11.00 1.37
N VAL A 74 -6.11 -11.98 2.20
CA VAL A 74 -6.64 -12.19 3.56
C VAL A 74 -5.49 -12.22 4.55
N GLY A 75 -5.69 -11.59 5.71
CA GLY A 75 -4.76 -11.67 6.84
C GLY A 75 -3.92 -10.42 7.08
N PRO A 76 -2.85 -10.52 7.90
CA PRO A 76 -2.10 -9.35 8.33
C PRO A 76 -1.11 -8.85 7.27
N VAL A 77 -1.08 -7.54 7.04
CA VAL A 77 -0.16 -6.85 6.13
C VAL A 77 0.73 -5.89 6.90
N LYS A 78 2.04 -5.95 6.66
CA LYS A 78 3.01 -4.94 7.11
C LYS A 78 3.43 -4.08 5.94
N VAL A 79 3.17 -2.77 6.04
CA VAL A 79 3.52 -1.81 4.99
C VAL A 79 4.68 -0.95 5.45
N LYS A 80 5.80 -1.02 4.74
CA LYS A 80 6.99 -0.22 5.01
C LYS A 80 6.97 1.05 4.17
N SER A 81 7.22 2.19 4.81
CA SER A 81 7.33 3.51 4.19
C SER A 81 8.28 4.39 5.00
N ASP A 82 8.96 5.30 4.32
CA ASP A 82 9.78 6.33 4.95
C ASP A 82 9.01 7.65 5.17
N SER A 83 7.70 7.70 4.91
CA SER A 83 6.87 8.89 5.14
C SER A 83 6.24 8.88 6.54
N SER A 84 6.78 9.70 7.45
CA SER A 84 6.20 9.87 8.79
C SER A 84 4.79 10.46 8.74
N THR A 85 4.52 11.33 7.76
CA THR A 85 3.21 11.97 7.60
C THR A 85 2.16 10.97 7.15
N ALA A 86 2.46 10.15 6.13
CA ALA A 86 1.55 9.12 5.65
C ALA A 86 1.29 8.08 6.75
N LEU A 87 2.34 7.59 7.42
CA LEU A 87 2.20 6.64 8.53
C LEU A 87 1.31 7.18 9.66
N ARG A 88 1.44 8.46 10.00
CA ARG A 88 0.54 9.10 10.97
C ARG A 88 -0.89 9.15 10.47
N ALA A 89 -1.11 9.56 9.22
CA ALA A 89 -2.44 9.67 8.64
C ALA A 89 -3.18 8.32 8.65
N VAL A 90 -2.53 7.26 8.18
CA VAL A 90 -3.15 5.92 8.04
C VAL A 90 -3.33 5.19 9.37
N THR A 91 -2.64 5.61 10.43
CA THR A 91 -2.83 5.08 11.80
C THR A 91 -3.86 5.87 12.61
N GLY A 92 -4.58 6.80 11.98
CA GLY A 92 -5.60 7.63 12.63
C GLY A 92 -5.05 8.78 13.48
N ASN A 93 -3.73 9.05 13.41
CA ASN A 93 -3.15 10.20 14.10
C ASN A 93 -3.55 11.51 13.42
N LYS A 94 -3.67 12.58 14.22
CA LYS A 94 -4.08 13.89 13.73
C LYS A 94 -3.11 14.42 12.67
N VAL A 95 -3.65 14.65 11.46
CA VAL A 95 -3.03 15.36 10.33
C VAL A 95 -3.93 16.53 9.96
N ARG A 96 -3.35 17.66 9.55
CA ARG A 96 -4.09 18.91 9.29
C ARG A 96 -4.49 19.12 7.83
N VAL A 97 -3.81 18.45 6.90
CA VAL A 97 -4.06 18.60 5.46
C VAL A 97 -5.27 17.78 5.07
N ARG A 98 -6.32 18.44 4.57
CA ARG A 98 -7.61 17.83 4.24
C ARG A 98 -7.48 16.71 3.23
N GLU A 99 -6.63 16.88 2.23
CA GLU A 99 -6.45 15.95 1.13
C GLU A 99 -5.74 14.67 1.60
N ILE A 100 -4.80 14.78 2.55
CA ILE A 100 -4.16 13.65 3.22
C ILE A 100 -5.18 12.89 4.08
N VAL A 101 -5.97 13.62 4.88
CA VAL A 101 -7.02 13.02 5.71
C VAL A 101 -8.05 12.29 4.85
N ALA A 102 -8.50 12.89 3.75
CA ALA A 102 -9.46 12.27 2.85
C ALA A 102 -8.92 10.98 2.21
N SER A 103 -7.63 10.95 1.85
CA SER A 103 -6.99 9.73 1.33
C SER A 103 -6.89 8.63 2.40
N ALA A 104 -6.46 8.98 3.61
CA ALA A 104 -6.42 8.05 4.73
C ALA A 104 -7.82 7.52 5.12
N GLN A 105 -8.87 8.34 5.02
CA GLN A 105 -10.25 7.91 5.25
C GLN A 105 -10.70 6.89 4.22
N ARG A 106 -10.44 7.13 2.93
CA ARG A 106 -10.78 6.16 1.86
C ARG A 106 -10.02 4.85 2.04
N LEU A 107 -8.73 4.92 2.37
CA LEU A 107 -7.96 3.74 2.76
C LEU A 107 -8.64 2.98 3.90
N ASN A 108 -8.99 3.66 4.99
CA ASN A 108 -9.58 3.02 6.16
C ASN A 108 -10.93 2.37 5.84
N SER A 109 -11.78 3.03 5.03
CA SER A 109 -13.04 2.44 4.57
C SER A 109 -12.85 1.16 3.76
N VAL A 110 -11.77 1.06 2.97
CA VAL A 110 -11.43 -0.18 2.24
C VAL A 110 -10.99 -1.26 3.23
N VAL A 111 -10.08 -0.92 4.15
CA VAL A 111 -9.55 -1.88 5.14
C VAL A 111 -10.66 -2.40 6.07
N GLU A 112 -11.59 -1.54 6.48
CA GLU A 112 -12.68 -1.88 7.41
C GLU A 112 -13.63 -2.96 6.86
N VAL A 113 -13.82 -3.02 5.54
CA VAL A 113 -14.71 -3.99 4.88
C VAL A 113 -13.95 -5.15 4.21
N SER A 114 -12.63 -5.22 4.41
CA SER A 114 -11.77 -6.25 3.81
C SER A 114 -11.35 -7.32 4.83
N ASP A 115 -10.94 -8.49 4.34
CA ASP A 115 -10.45 -9.60 5.15
C ASP A 115 -8.95 -9.47 5.53
N PHE A 116 -8.35 -8.28 5.36
CA PHE A 116 -6.96 -8.02 5.74
C PHE A 116 -6.83 -6.87 6.73
N THR A 117 -5.75 -6.88 7.52
CA THR A 117 -5.39 -5.77 8.41
C THR A 117 -4.11 -5.12 7.92
N LEU A 118 -3.98 -3.80 8.12
CA LEU A 118 -2.83 -3.04 7.67
C LEU A 118 -2.08 -2.43 8.85
N LYS A 119 -0.78 -2.72 8.95
CA LYS A 119 0.13 -2.07 9.91
C LYS A 119 1.27 -1.35 9.21
N GLY A 120 1.28 -0.02 9.29
CA GLY A 120 2.37 0.81 8.83
C GLY A 120 3.63 0.66 9.70
N VAL A 121 4.80 0.59 9.07
CA VAL A 121 6.11 0.47 9.72
C VAL A 121 7.07 1.50 9.11
N LYS A 122 7.59 2.38 9.96
CA LYS A 122 8.59 3.37 9.55
C LYS A 122 9.90 2.68 9.17
N VAL A 123 10.47 3.06 8.02
CA VAL A 123 11.82 2.68 7.61
C VAL A 123 12.66 3.93 7.26
N PRO A 124 14.00 3.83 7.25
CA PRO A 124 14.85 4.86 6.68
C PRO A 124 14.67 4.96 5.16
N THR A 125 14.75 6.18 4.60
CA THR A 125 14.65 6.44 3.15
C THR A 125 15.57 5.56 2.32
N LYS A 126 16.84 5.43 2.70
CA LYS A 126 17.82 4.58 1.99
C LYS A 126 17.46 3.09 1.99
N GLY A 127 16.56 2.66 2.88
CA GLY A 127 16.10 1.29 3.00
C GLY A 127 14.70 1.07 2.44
N ASN A 128 14.04 2.07 1.85
CA ASN A 128 12.72 1.90 1.25
C ASN A 128 12.85 1.19 -0.11
N LEU A 129 12.38 -0.06 -0.20
CA LEU A 129 12.50 -0.84 -1.44
C LEU A 129 11.63 -0.34 -2.58
N ALA A 130 10.65 0.53 -2.30
CA ALA A 130 9.80 1.14 -3.33
C ALA A 130 10.46 2.34 -4.05
N ASP A 131 11.48 2.99 -3.46
CA ASP A 131 12.16 4.18 -4.02
C ASP A 131 12.77 3.96 -5.42
N PRO A 132 13.46 2.84 -5.73
CA PRO A 132 13.96 2.61 -7.08
C PRO A 132 12.86 2.63 -8.16
N PHE A 133 11.65 2.17 -7.81
CA PHE A 133 10.53 2.06 -8.74
C PHE A 133 9.87 3.42 -8.99
N THR A 134 9.83 4.32 -8.00
CA THR A 134 9.39 5.72 -8.20
C THR A 134 10.30 6.49 -9.16
N ARG A 135 11.51 5.98 -9.39
CA ARG A 135 12.52 6.49 -10.34
C ARG A 135 12.60 5.72 -11.66
N GLY A 136 11.79 4.68 -11.84
CA GLY A 136 11.76 3.87 -13.07
C GLY A 136 12.95 2.94 -13.25
N ARG A 137 13.62 2.56 -12.15
CA ARG A 137 14.70 1.59 -12.19
C ARG A 137 14.13 0.18 -12.28
N LYS A 138 14.78 -0.66 -13.09
CA LYS A 138 14.58 -2.12 -13.04
C LYS A 138 15.39 -2.67 -11.87
N VAL A 139 14.76 -3.48 -11.03
CA VAL A 139 15.39 -4.14 -9.88
C VAL A 139 15.28 -5.65 -10.10
N GLU A 140 16.40 -6.34 -9.99
CA GLU A 140 16.45 -7.80 -10.16
C GLU A 140 15.58 -8.50 -9.13
N GLY A 141 14.91 -9.58 -9.54
CA GLY A 141 14.00 -10.35 -8.68
C GLY A 141 12.61 -9.73 -8.49
N TYR A 142 12.33 -8.57 -9.09
CA TYR A 142 11.01 -7.94 -9.05
C TYR A 142 10.31 -7.97 -10.40
N GLN A 143 8.99 -8.22 -10.38
CA GLN A 143 8.16 -8.29 -11.57
C GLN A 143 7.00 -7.29 -11.51
N LYS A 144 6.63 -6.75 -12.67
CA LYS A 144 5.53 -5.79 -12.75
C LYS A 144 4.20 -6.53 -12.61
N MET A 145 3.28 -5.97 -11.84
CA MET A 145 1.92 -6.49 -11.69
C MET A 145 1.11 -6.24 -12.96
N GLU A 146 0.48 -7.28 -13.50
CA GLU A 146 -0.47 -7.19 -14.61
C GLU A 146 -1.92 -7.03 -14.14
N ASP A 147 -2.15 -7.02 -12.82
CA ASP A 147 -3.50 -6.88 -12.23
C ASP A 147 -4.20 -5.59 -12.69
N VAL A 148 -5.50 -5.71 -12.96
CA VAL A 148 -6.40 -4.57 -13.19
C VAL A 148 -6.75 -3.99 -11.82
N ILE A 149 -6.19 -2.83 -11.52
CA ILE A 149 -6.37 -2.16 -10.22
C ILE A 149 -7.41 -1.06 -10.38
N VAL A 150 -8.42 -1.08 -9.53
CA VAL A 150 -9.39 0.02 -9.44
C VAL A 150 -8.70 1.22 -8.79
N ILE A 151 -8.48 2.27 -9.59
CA ILE A 151 -8.01 3.56 -9.06
C ILE A 151 -9.21 4.25 -8.42
N PRO A 152 -9.17 4.63 -7.12
CA PRO A 152 -10.25 5.36 -6.48
C PRO A 152 -10.59 6.62 -7.26
N GLU A 153 -11.89 6.92 -7.43
CA GLU A 153 -12.36 8.03 -8.26
C GLU A 153 -11.69 9.37 -7.91
N ALA A 154 -11.46 9.61 -6.63
CA ALA A 154 -10.79 10.81 -6.14
C ALA A 154 -9.32 10.93 -6.58
N LEU A 155 -8.66 9.81 -6.92
CA LEU A 155 -7.28 9.77 -7.41
C LEU A 155 -7.18 9.85 -8.93
N ILE A 156 -8.23 9.43 -9.67
CA ILE A 156 -8.25 9.39 -11.16
C ILE A 156 -7.75 10.69 -11.82
N PRO A 157 -8.12 11.91 -11.37
CA PRO A 157 -7.67 13.12 -12.04
C PRO A 157 -6.17 13.41 -11.85
N PHE A 158 -5.47 12.63 -11.01
CA PHE A 158 -4.11 12.91 -10.55
C PHE A 158 -3.13 11.77 -10.77
N VAL A 159 -3.62 10.53 -10.93
CA VAL A 159 -2.79 9.34 -11.11
C VAL A 159 -3.21 8.55 -12.35
N VAL A 160 -2.27 7.81 -12.96
CA VAL A 160 -2.50 6.84 -14.04
C VAL A 160 -1.71 5.58 -13.71
N ALA A 161 -2.33 4.41 -13.77
CA ALA A 161 -1.58 3.15 -13.64
C ALA A 161 -0.67 2.97 -14.86
N GLU A 162 0.59 2.62 -14.62
CA GLU A 162 1.57 2.33 -15.68
C GLU A 162 1.71 0.85 -15.92
#